data_AF-A0A0K8RD17-F1
#
_entry.id   AF-A0A0K8RD17-F1
#
_cell.length_a   1.000
_cell.length_b   1.000
_cell.length_c   1.000
_cell.angle_alpha   90.00
_cell.angle_beta   90.00
_cell.angle_gamma   90.00
#
_symmetry.space_group_name_H-M   'P 1'
#
loop_
_entity.id
_entity.type
_entity.pdbx_description
1 polymer ?
#
loop_
_entity_poly.entity_id
_entity_poly.type
_entity_poly.pdbx_seq_one_letter_code
_entity_poly.pdbx_strand_id
1 'polypeptide(L)'
;MISTRILLLLAALAQACIAEKGCPKVSEDSFRGLNPPATKRRLHHLLGEFCQDRFYKNESVRCIGHLGPPSRNCPLCCACIGGAGIVYINATAPKSFPCGKHGNGKNPRTL
;
A
#
# COMPACT_ATOMS: atom_id res chain seq x y z
N MET A 1 -5.29 34.77 -12.00
CA MET A 1 -5.90 33.44 -11.81
C MET A 1 -4.78 32.42 -11.73
N ILE A 2 -4.50 31.89 -10.54
CA ILE A 2 -3.48 30.87 -10.36
C ILE A 2 -3.97 29.61 -11.06
N SER A 3 -3.15 29.09 -11.98
CA SER A 3 -3.48 27.95 -12.81
C SER A 3 -3.84 26.75 -11.92
N THR A 4 -5.10 26.33 -11.98
CA THR A 4 -5.64 25.17 -11.23
C THR A 4 -4.83 23.90 -11.48
N ARG A 5 -4.12 23.83 -12.61
CA ARG A 5 -3.18 22.74 -12.94
C ARG A 5 -2.02 22.62 -11.95
N ILE A 6 -1.50 23.73 -11.46
CA ILE A 6 -0.38 23.75 -10.50
C ILE A 6 -0.85 23.21 -9.14
N LEU A 7 -2.05 23.59 -8.70
CA LEU A 7 -2.64 23.14 -7.45
C LEU A 7 -2.88 21.62 -7.42
N LEU A 8 -3.29 21.04 -8.55
CA LEU A 8 -3.50 19.59 -8.68
C LEU A 8 -2.20 18.80 -8.57
N LEU A 9 -1.12 19.29 -9.19
CA LEU A 9 0.21 18.65 -9.11
C LEU A 9 0.77 18.65 -7.67
N LEU A 10 0.58 19.75 -6.94
CA LEU A 10 1.00 19.88 -5.54
C LEU A 10 0.24 18.92 -4.62
N ALA A 11 -1.05 18.71 -4.85
CA ALA A 11 -1.87 17.78 -4.06
C ALA A 11 -1.43 16.31 -4.24
N ALA A 12 -1.12 15.91 -5.48
CA ALA A 12 -0.62 14.57 -5.76
C ALA A 12 0.75 14.30 -5.11
N LEU A 13 1.66 15.27 -5.14
CA LEU A 13 2.96 15.18 -4.45
C LEU A 13 2.79 15.08 -2.93
N ALA A 14 1.90 15.89 -2.33
CA ALA A 14 1.66 15.85 -0.90
C ALA A 14 1.10 14.50 -0.42
N GLN A 15 0.19 13.89 -1.19
CA GLN A 15 -0.31 12.54 -0.88
C GLN A 15 0.79 11.48 -0.94
N ALA A 16 1.71 11.57 -1.91
CA ALA A 16 2.85 10.67 -2.00
C ALA A 16 3.78 10.79 -0.77
N CYS A 17 4.07 12.02 -0.32
CA CYS A 17 4.92 12.24 0.87
C CYS A 17 4.26 11.81 2.19
N ILE A 18 2.93 11.94 2.32
CA ILE A 18 2.22 11.53 3.55
C ILE A 18 2.10 10.00 3.61
N ALA A 19 1.92 9.33 2.46
CA ALA A 19 1.94 7.87 2.40
C ALA A 19 3.30 7.32 2.82
N GLU A 20 4.41 7.93 2.39
CA GLU A 20 5.76 7.48 2.76
C GLU A 20 6.00 7.40 4.28
N LYS A 21 5.40 8.30 5.07
CA LYS A 21 5.60 8.30 6.54
C LYS A 21 4.83 7.20 7.28
N GLY A 22 3.76 6.66 6.69
CA GLY A 22 2.94 5.59 7.28
C GLY A 22 3.19 4.20 6.68
N CYS A 23 3.90 4.15 5.56
CA CYS A 23 4.22 2.95 4.82
C CYS A 23 5.60 2.41 5.20
N PRO A 24 5.78 1.08 5.33
CA PRO A 24 7.13 0.53 5.37
C PRO A 24 7.85 0.87 4.06
N LYS A 25 9.07 1.38 4.19
CA LYS A 25 9.92 1.68 3.03
C LYS A 25 10.24 0.38 2.31
N VAL A 26 9.97 0.35 1.00
CA VAL A 26 10.33 -0.77 0.12
C VAL A 26 11.39 -0.33 -0.89
N SER A 27 12.20 -1.29 -1.32
CA SER A 27 13.18 -1.15 -2.40
C SER A 27 12.70 -1.91 -3.65
N GLU A 28 13.35 -1.70 -4.79
CA GLU A 28 13.05 -2.50 -5.99
C GLU A 28 13.20 -4.01 -5.75
N ASP A 29 14.15 -4.41 -4.92
CA ASP A 29 14.37 -5.82 -4.54
C ASP A 29 13.20 -6.42 -3.77
N SER A 30 12.43 -5.59 -3.06
CA SER A 30 11.20 -6.02 -2.37
C SER A 30 10.18 -6.60 -3.36
N PHE A 31 10.25 -6.21 -4.63
CA PHE A 31 9.36 -6.68 -5.70
C PHE A 31 9.91 -7.89 -6.47
N ARG A 32 11.20 -8.26 -6.32
CA ARG A 32 11.81 -9.41 -7.03
C ARG A 32 11.24 -10.76 -6.60
N GLY A 33 10.53 -10.84 -5.47
CA GLY A 33 9.90 -12.06 -4.94
C GLY A 33 8.37 -12.15 -5.11
N LEU A 34 7.74 -11.23 -5.86
CA LEU A 34 6.27 -11.11 -5.89
C LEU A 34 5.51 -12.24 -6.62
N ASN A 35 6.22 -13.15 -7.30
CA ASN A 35 5.65 -14.28 -8.03
C ASN A 35 5.89 -15.64 -7.30
N PRO A 36 5.46 -15.84 -6.04
CA PRO A 36 5.56 -17.15 -5.44
C PRO A 36 4.52 -18.10 -6.07
N PRO A 37 4.78 -19.42 -6.07
CA PRO A 37 3.77 -20.40 -6.44
C PRO A 37 2.49 -20.20 -5.61
N ALA A 38 1.32 -20.43 -6.21
CA ALA A 38 0.00 -20.12 -5.63
C ALA A 38 -0.20 -20.64 -4.19
N THR A 39 0.46 -21.74 -3.83
CA THR A 39 0.43 -22.39 -2.52
C THR A 39 1.10 -21.59 -1.38
N LYS A 40 1.86 -20.53 -1.68
CA LYS A 40 2.58 -19.69 -0.69
C LYS A 40 2.32 -18.18 -0.88
N ARG A 41 1.16 -17.79 -1.41
CA ARG A 41 0.79 -16.36 -1.50
C ARG A 41 0.70 -15.78 -0.08
N ARG A 42 1.70 -14.96 0.28
CA ARG A 42 1.72 -14.28 1.57
C ARG A 42 0.70 -13.13 1.54
N LEU A 43 0.20 -12.72 2.71
CA LEU A 43 -0.85 -11.70 2.87
C LEU A 43 -0.57 -10.41 2.10
N HIS A 44 0.69 -9.97 2.05
CA HIS A 44 1.11 -8.75 1.34
C HIS A 44 0.99 -8.85 -0.19
N HIS A 45 1.02 -10.06 -0.77
CA HIS A 45 0.76 -10.25 -2.20
C HIS A 45 -0.73 -10.11 -2.49
N LEU A 46 -1.60 -10.71 -1.66
CA LEU A 46 -3.05 -10.58 -1.82
C LEU A 46 -3.50 -9.13 -1.66
N LEU A 47 -2.91 -8.41 -0.69
CA LEU A 47 -3.12 -6.98 -0.54
C LEU A 47 -2.53 -6.19 -1.72
N GLY A 48 -1.39 -6.64 -2.26
CA GLY A 48 -0.77 -6.08 -3.45
C GLY A 48 -1.65 -6.21 -4.70
N GLU A 49 -2.21 -7.40 -4.95
CA GLU A 49 -3.19 -7.66 -6.02
C GLU A 49 -4.41 -6.75 -5.86
N PHE A 50 -4.92 -6.60 -4.64
CA PHE A 50 -6.01 -5.65 -4.36
C PHE A 50 -5.61 -4.19 -4.67
N CYS A 51 -4.41 -3.76 -4.29
CA CYS A 51 -3.91 -2.42 -4.60
C CYS A 51 -3.79 -2.19 -6.11
N GLN A 52 -3.28 -3.18 -6.85
CA GLN A 52 -3.14 -3.12 -8.30
C GLN A 52 -4.51 -3.02 -8.99
N ASP A 53 -5.44 -3.91 -8.64
CA ASP A 53 -6.79 -3.90 -9.22
C ASP A 53 -7.54 -2.58 -8.93
N ARG A 54 -7.33 -2.02 -7.73
CA ARG A 54 -8.00 -0.80 -7.30
C ARG A 54 -7.46 0.47 -7.97
N PHE A 55 -6.15 0.60 -8.13
CA PHE A 55 -5.53 1.88 -8.53
C PHE A 55 -4.91 1.87 -9.92
N TYR A 56 -4.57 0.68 -10.44
CA TYR A 56 -3.77 0.51 -11.65
C TYR A 56 -4.37 -0.58 -12.54
N LYS A 57 -5.70 -0.57 -12.64
CA LYS A 57 -6.44 -1.56 -13.42
C LYS A 57 -5.95 -1.58 -14.86
N ASN A 58 -5.53 -2.74 -15.34
CA ASN A 58 -4.93 -2.96 -16.67
C ASN A 58 -3.53 -2.36 -16.89
N GLU A 59 -2.86 -1.87 -15.85
CA GLU A 59 -1.47 -1.44 -15.95
C GLU A 59 -0.52 -2.55 -15.48
N SER A 60 0.66 -2.63 -16.12
CA SER A 60 1.71 -3.58 -15.78
C SER A 60 2.56 -3.10 -14.60
N VAL A 61 1.91 -2.72 -13.50
CA VAL A 61 2.57 -2.38 -12.23
C VAL A 61 2.61 -3.58 -11.32
N ARG A 62 3.55 -3.61 -10.39
CA ARG A 62 3.56 -4.60 -9.29
C ARG A 62 3.38 -3.89 -7.97
N CYS A 63 2.46 -4.37 -7.15
CA CYS A 63 2.14 -3.74 -5.88
C CYS A 63 2.41 -4.68 -4.70
N ILE A 64 2.79 -4.09 -3.57
CA ILE A 64 2.89 -4.72 -2.25
C ILE A 64 1.91 -3.98 -1.35
N GLY A 65 1.05 -4.73 -0.66
CA GLY A 65 0.17 -4.15 0.33
C GLY A 65 0.65 -4.43 1.75
N HIS A 66 0.63 -3.41 2.62
CA HIS A 66 0.95 -3.52 4.04
C HIS A 66 -0.19 -2.99 4.90
N LEU A 67 -0.70 -3.82 5.81
CA LEU A 67 -1.67 -3.35 6.79
C LEU A 67 -0.98 -2.39 7.76
N GLY A 68 -1.56 -1.22 7.93
CA GLY A 68 -1.20 -0.31 9.00
C GLY A 68 -1.70 -0.80 10.36
N PRO A 69 -1.55 0.04 11.40
CA PRO A 69 -1.96 -0.31 12.75
C PRO A 69 -3.44 -0.74 12.86
N PRO A 70 -3.77 -1.68 13.75
CA PRO A 70 -5.15 -2.12 13.95
C PRO A 70 -6.03 -0.95 14.37
N SER A 71 -6.99 -0.59 13.51
CA SER A 71 -7.93 0.50 13.74
C SER A 71 -9.23 0.25 12.98
N ARG A 72 -10.29 1.01 13.31
CA ARG A 72 -11.62 0.86 12.69
C ARG A 72 -11.59 0.99 11.16
N ASN A 73 -10.68 1.82 10.64
CA ASN A 73 -10.59 2.12 9.21
C ASN A 73 -9.63 1.20 8.46
N CYS A 74 -9.05 0.21 9.15
CA CYS A 74 -8.02 -0.70 8.64
C CYS A 74 -7.12 -0.09 7.56
N PRO A 75 -6.21 0.82 7.96
CA PRO A 75 -5.31 1.46 7.02
C PRO A 75 -4.52 0.40 6.26
N LEU A 76 -4.42 0.60 4.96
CA LEU A 76 -3.63 -0.21 4.05
C LEU A 76 -2.71 0.74 3.31
N CYS A 77 -1.42 0.46 3.37
CA CYS A 77 -0.45 1.07 2.49
C CYS A 77 -0.26 0.20 1.25
N CYS A 78 -0.32 0.81 0.07
CA CYS A 78 0.04 0.21 -1.20
C CYS A 78 1.35 0.81 -1.68
N ALA A 79 2.38 0.00 -1.90
CA ALA A 79 3.60 0.41 -2.57
C ALA A 79 3.66 -0.27 -3.94
N CYS A 80 3.63 0.50 -5.02
CA CYS A 80 3.59 -0.01 -6.39
C CYS A 80 4.82 0.44 -7.17
N ILE A 81 5.45 -0.47 -7.91
CA ILE A 81 6.56 -0.17 -8.81
C ILE A 81 6.07 -0.24 -10.26
N GLY A 82 6.39 0.80 -11.01
CA GLY A 82 6.14 0.92 -12.45
C GLY A 82 7.26 1.71 -13.14
N GLY A 83 7.02 2.18 -14.36
CA GLY A 83 8.04 2.90 -15.15
C GLY A 83 8.52 4.22 -14.53
N ALA A 84 7.74 4.80 -13.62
CA ALA A 84 8.08 6.03 -12.89
C ALA A 84 8.76 5.79 -11.53
N GLY A 85 9.10 4.55 -11.20
CA GLY A 85 9.65 4.17 -9.90
C GLY A 85 8.58 3.68 -8.91
N ILE A 86 8.87 3.81 -7.62
CA ILE A 86 8.01 3.34 -6.52
C ILE A 86 7.08 4.46 -6.07
N VAL A 87 5.77 4.18 -6.05
CA VAL A 87 4.73 5.09 -5.58
C VAL A 87 4.02 4.50 -4.38
N TYR A 88 3.74 5.34 -3.38
CA TYR A 88 3.01 4.96 -2.16
C TYR A 88 1.61 5.55 -2.18
N ILE A 89 0.60 4.72 -1.90
CA ILE A 89 -0.82 5.10 -1.86
C ILE A 89 -1.44 4.60 -0.55
N ASN A 90 -2.15 5.49 0.12
CA ASN A 90 -2.95 5.13 1.30
C ASN A 90 -4.34 4.65 0.86
N ALA A 91 -4.77 3.54 1.46
CA ALA A 91 -6.05 2.90 1.21
C ALA A 91 -6.64 2.34 2.50
N THR A 92 -7.83 1.76 2.39
CA THR A 92 -8.45 0.93 3.43
C THR A 92 -8.53 -0.49 2.91
N ALA A 93 -8.08 -1.45 3.71
CA ALA A 93 -8.18 -2.86 3.35
C ALA A 93 -9.65 -3.31 3.36
N PRO A 94 -10.03 -4.25 2.47
CA PRO A 94 -11.32 -4.91 2.55
C PRO A 94 -11.56 -5.57 3.91
N LYS A 95 -12.82 -5.65 4.33
CA LYS A 95 -13.22 -6.28 5.61
C LYS A 95 -12.81 -7.76 5.74
N SER A 96 -12.52 -8.42 4.62
CA SER A 96 -12.04 -9.80 4.56
C SER A 96 -10.60 -9.97 5.05
N PHE A 97 -9.80 -8.89 5.11
CA PHE A 97 -8.43 -8.96 5.61
C PHE A 97 -8.43 -8.88 7.14
N PRO A 98 -7.49 -9.58 7.82
CA PRO A 98 -7.36 -9.59 9.27
C PRO A 98 -6.76 -8.27 9.77
N CYS A 99 -7.56 -7.22 9.67
CA CYS A 99 -7.34 -5.94 10.31
C CYS A 99 -7.53 -6.16 11.81
N GLY A 100 -6.44 -6.23 12.58
CA GLY A 100 -6.43 -6.71 13.96
C GLY A 100 -7.66 -6.25 14.76
N LYS A 101 -8.30 -7.19 15.45
CA LYS A 101 -9.51 -6.92 16.25
C LYS A 101 -9.24 -5.74 17.19
N HIS A 102 -10.18 -4.81 17.26
CA HIS A 102 -10.23 -3.83 18.34
C HIS A 102 -10.45 -4.60 19.65
N GLY A 103 -9.37 -5.01 20.30
CA GLY A 103 -9.39 -5.88 21.46
C GLY A 103 -8.14 -5.67 22.28
N ASN A 104 -8.27 -4.81 23.30
CA ASN A 104 -7.41 -4.64 24.47
C ASN A 104 -5.96 -5.15 24.36
N GLY A 105 -5.06 -4.21 24.09
CA GLY A 105 -3.68 -4.18 24.58
C GLY A 105 -2.91 -5.50 24.55
N LYS A 106 -2.34 -5.86 23.39
CA LYS A 106 -1.00 -6.47 23.35
C LYS A 106 -0.24 -5.90 22.16
N ASN A 107 0.81 -5.16 22.49
CA ASN A 107 1.78 -4.58 21.58
C ASN A 107 2.66 -5.70 21.00
N PRO A 108 2.65 -6.01 19.69
CA PRO A 108 3.67 -6.87 19.11
C PRO A 108 4.82 -5.96 18.62
N ARG A 109 5.63 -5.49 19.56
CA ARG A 109 7.07 -5.35 19.31
C ARG A 109 7.70 -6.69 19.66
N THR A 110 8.78 -7.07 18.97
CA THR A 110 9.47 -8.37 18.94
C THR A 110 8.73 -9.44 18.14
N LEU A 111 9.31 -10.09 17.13
CA LEU A 111 10.71 -10.39 16.79
C LEU A 111 10.96 -10.26 15.28
#